data_AF-A0A897N5D0-F1
#
_entry.id   AF-A0A897N5D0-F1
#
_cell.length_a   1.000
_cell.length_b   1.000
_cell.length_c   1.000
_cell.angle_alpha   90.00
_cell.angle_beta   90.00
_cell.angle_gamma   90.00
#
_symmetry.space_group_name_H-M   'P 1'
#
loop_
_entity.id
_entity.type
_entity.pdbx_description
1 polymer ?
#
loop_
_entity_poly.entity_id
_entity_poly.type
_entity_poly.pdbx_seq_one_letter_code
_entity_poly.pdbx_strand_id
1 'polypeptide(L)'
;MNVGTRVFDREDGDPDEAVVVDKPEDMTIADWEYEVDGETYTTAESNPDYPDDEQLVLISFLDALESDWPDWETVSPEALRDGVRERDIPSYGFPEGRLADADAADGDGSDTVEIPEEFEVIRGRLEENDFAVTLEEDAAELHVEKYDTEYVVSADGTVEGEAGLRNRVASIVSRYL
;
A
#
# COMPACT_ATOMS: atom_id res chain seq x y z
N MET A 1 -9.60 -8.69 4.00
CA MET A 1 -9.67 -8.64 2.53
C MET A 1 -11.12 -8.54 2.06
N ASN A 2 -11.43 -7.50 1.26
CA ASN A 2 -12.77 -7.22 0.74
C ASN A 2 -12.75 -7.25 -0.80
N VAL A 3 -13.92 -7.34 -1.42
CA VAL A 3 -14.05 -7.19 -2.89
C VAL A 3 -13.62 -5.77 -3.30
N GLY A 4 -12.85 -5.67 -4.39
CA GLY A 4 -12.21 -4.45 -4.87
C GLY A 4 -10.84 -4.17 -4.24
N THR A 5 -10.41 -4.95 -3.24
CA THR A 5 -9.08 -4.81 -2.65
C THR A 5 -8.01 -5.33 -3.60
N ARG A 6 -6.92 -4.57 -3.76
CA ARG A 6 -5.70 -4.99 -4.45
C ARG A 6 -4.88 -5.90 -3.56
N VAL A 7 -4.28 -6.94 -4.11
CA VAL A 7 -3.63 -8.03 -3.37
C VAL A 7 -2.42 -8.57 -4.11
N PHE A 8 -1.51 -9.21 -3.37
CA PHE A 8 -0.39 -9.98 -3.87
C PHE A 8 -0.41 -11.40 -3.30
N ASP A 9 0.13 -12.35 -4.06
CA ASP A 9 0.46 -13.68 -3.56
C ASP A 9 1.75 -13.61 -2.71
N ARG A 10 1.62 -13.79 -1.39
CA ARG A 10 2.77 -13.67 -0.46
C ARG A 10 3.77 -14.83 -0.57
N GLU A 11 3.37 -15.94 -1.20
CA GLU A 11 4.23 -17.12 -1.38
C GLU A 11 4.89 -17.15 -2.77
N ASP A 12 4.55 -16.20 -3.64
CA ASP A 12 5.30 -15.94 -4.87
C ASP A 12 6.49 -15.01 -4.59
N GLY A 13 7.62 -15.28 -5.24
CA GLY A 13 8.83 -14.48 -5.12
C GLY A 13 8.83 -13.21 -5.97
N ASP A 14 7.95 -13.13 -6.97
CA ASP A 14 7.75 -11.96 -7.84
C ASP A 14 6.25 -11.85 -8.17
N PRO A 15 5.39 -11.54 -7.18
CA PRO A 15 3.94 -11.59 -7.36
C PRO A 15 3.44 -10.47 -8.27
N ASP A 16 2.58 -10.83 -9.22
CA ASP A 16 1.77 -9.86 -9.96
C ASP A 16 0.64 -9.30 -9.07
N GLU A 17 0.37 -8.00 -9.18
CA GLU A 17 -0.77 -7.37 -8.48
C GLU A 17 -2.09 -7.91 -9.05
N ALA A 18 -3.03 -8.19 -8.15
CA ALA A 18 -4.37 -8.65 -8.50
C ALA A 18 -5.44 -7.91 -7.70
N VAL A 19 -6.68 -8.00 -8.17
CA VAL A 19 -7.85 -7.40 -7.51
C VAL A 19 -8.80 -8.50 -7.10
N VAL A 20 -9.31 -8.44 -5.88
CA VAL A 20 -10.37 -9.34 -5.40
C VAL A 20 -11.68 -8.99 -6.10
N VAL A 21 -12.22 -9.91 -6.89
CA VAL A 21 -13.44 -9.70 -7.68
C VAL A 21 -14.67 -10.33 -7.05
N ASP A 22 -14.48 -11.36 -6.22
CA ASP A 22 -15.54 -12.00 -5.44
C ASP A 22 -14.96 -12.75 -4.22
N LYS A 23 -15.78 -12.91 -3.19
CA LYS A 23 -15.48 -13.72 -2.00
C LYS A 23 -16.75 -14.40 -1.49
N PRO A 24 -17.11 -15.57 -2.03
CA PRO A 24 -18.30 -16.30 -1.59
C PRO A 24 -18.12 -16.87 -0.17
N GLU A 25 -18.98 -16.47 0.78
CA GLU A 25 -18.85 -16.79 2.21
C GLU A 25 -18.96 -18.29 2.55
N ASP A 26 -19.60 -19.09 1.69
CA ASP A 26 -19.88 -20.51 1.92
C ASP A 26 -19.13 -21.43 0.94
N MET A 27 -17.97 -21.01 0.42
CA MET A 27 -17.22 -21.77 -0.59
C MET A 27 -15.73 -21.83 -0.25
N THR A 28 -15.16 -23.02 -0.31
CA THR A 28 -13.74 -23.29 -0.08
C THR A 28 -12.98 -23.51 -1.39
N ILE A 29 -11.66 -23.66 -1.31
CA ILE A 29 -10.81 -24.01 -2.45
C ILE A 29 -11.19 -25.35 -3.08
N ALA A 30 -11.69 -26.31 -2.28
CA ALA A 30 -12.18 -27.58 -2.79
C ALA A 30 -13.56 -27.51 -3.45
N ASP A 31 -14.36 -26.48 -3.15
CA ASP A 31 -15.72 -26.35 -3.68
C ASP A 31 -15.77 -25.63 -5.04
N TRP A 32 -14.78 -24.81 -5.35
CA TRP A 32 -14.80 -24.01 -6.59
C TRP A 32 -14.28 -24.80 -7.79
N GLU A 33 -15.20 -25.05 -8.72
CA GLU A 33 -14.97 -25.77 -9.97
C GLU A 33 -14.84 -24.81 -11.17
N TYR A 34 -13.95 -25.16 -12.10
CA TYR A 34 -13.80 -24.50 -13.39
C TYR A 34 -13.52 -25.53 -14.50
N GLU A 35 -13.80 -25.17 -15.75
CA GLU A 35 -13.64 -26.07 -16.91
C GLU A 35 -12.40 -25.71 -17.72
N VAL A 36 -11.56 -26.71 -18.02
CA VAL A 36 -10.41 -26.60 -18.91
C VAL A 36 -10.49 -27.75 -19.92
N ASP A 37 -10.47 -27.44 -21.21
CA ASP A 37 -10.53 -28.42 -22.30
C ASP A 37 -11.73 -29.41 -22.22
N GLY A 38 -12.85 -28.98 -21.63
CA GLY A 38 -14.06 -29.79 -21.45
C GLY A 38 -14.02 -30.75 -20.25
N GLU A 39 -13.00 -30.64 -19.40
CA GLU A 39 -12.89 -31.33 -18.12
C GLU A 39 -13.05 -30.35 -16.97
N THR A 40 -13.77 -30.77 -15.92
CA THR A 40 -14.01 -29.95 -14.72
C THR A 40 -12.96 -30.27 -13.68
N TYR A 41 -12.34 -29.21 -13.13
CA TYR A 41 -11.35 -29.29 -12.07
C TYR A 41 -11.73 -28.36 -10.94
N THR A 42 -11.46 -28.78 -9.71
CA THR A 42 -11.46 -27.87 -8.57
C THR A 42 -10.14 -27.12 -8.48
N THR A 43 -10.14 -26.01 -7.74
CA THR A 43 -8.91 -25.26 -7.49
C THR A 43 -7.92 -26.02 -6.63
N ALA A 44 -8.42 -26.80 -5.66
CA ALA A 44 -7.60 -27.72 -4.87
C ALA A 44 -6.92 -28.80 -5.75
N GLU A 45 -7.64 -29.39 -6.71
CA GLU A 45 -7.07 -30.41 -7.61
C GLU A 45 -5.96 -29.86 -8.51
N SER A 46 -6.10 -28.60 -8.90
CA SER A 46 -5.16 -27.94 -9.80
C SER A 46 -3.95 -27.38 -9.06
N ASN A 47 -4.10 -27.09 -7.76
CA ASN A 47 -3.10 -26.52 -6.88
C ASN A 47 -2.98 -27.39 -5.63
N PRO A 48 -2.25 -28.51 -5.68
CA PRO A 48 -2.20 -29.50 -4.59
C PRO A 48 -1.56 -28.96 -3.31
N ASP A 49 -0.83 -27.85 -3.38
CA ASP A 49 -0.27 -27.16 -2.23
C ASP A 49 -1.30 -26.28 -1.50
N TYR A 50 -2.50 -26.07 -2.08
CA TYR A 50 -3.58 -25.34 -1.43
C TYR A 50 -4.34 -26.19 -0.43
N PRO A 51 -4.61 -25.64 0.78
CA PRO A 51 -5.50 -26.29 1.72
C PRO A 51 -6.93 -26.29 1.16
N ASP A 52 -7.50 -27.49 1.08
CA ASP A 52 -8.85 -27.75 0.58
C ASP A 52 -9.95 -26.96 1.32
N ASP A 53 -9.89 -26.96 2.66
CA ASP A 53 -10.88 -26.33 3.56
C ASP A 53 -10.75 -24.79 3.68
N GLU A 54 -9.79 -24.15 3.01
CA GLU A 54 -9.57 -22.72 3.15
C GLU A 54 -10.59 -21.88 2.36
N GLN A 55 -10.93 -20.71 2.88
CA GLN A 55 -11.85 -19.76 2.25
C GLN A 55 -11.37 -19.39 0.85
N LEU A 56 -12.25 -19.59 -0.14
CA LEU A 56 -12.01 -19.18 -1.52
C LEU A 56 -12.05 -17.64 -1.64
N VAL A 57 -11.05 -17.09 -2.30
CA VAL A 57 -11.04 -15.71 -2.80
C VAL A 57 -10.85 -15.75 -4.31
N LEU A 58 -11.73 -15.09 -5.05
CA LEU A 58 -11.60 -14.95 -6.50
C LEU A 58 -10.89 -13.64 -6.82
N ILE A 59 -9.81 -13.72 -7.60
CA ILE A 59 -9.02 -12.58 -8.04
C ILE A 59 -8.96 -12.50 -9.56
N SER A 60 -8.73 -11.31 -10.09
CA SER A 60 -8.27 -11.09 -11.46
C SER A 60 -6.98 -10.28 -11.42
N PHE A 61 -5.98 -10.67 -12.21
CA PHE A 61 -4.73 -9.92 -12.31
C PHE A 61 -4.97 -8.52 -12.84
N LEU A 62 -4.30 -7.53 -12.25
CA LEU A 62 -4.52 -6.12 -12.53
C LEU A 62 -4.22 -5.79 -14.01
N ASP A 63 -3.14 -6.33 -14.58
CA ASP A 63 -2.77 -6.11 -15.99
C ASP A 63 -3.90 -6.50 -16.96
N ALA A 64 -4.49 -7.69 -16.77
CA ALA A 64 -5.62 -8.15 -17.57
C ALA A 64 -6.88 -7.31 -17.32
N LEU A 65 -7.13 -6.93 -16.06
CA LEU A 65 -8.29 -6.12 -15.69
C LEU A 65 -8.22 -4.72 -16.29
N GLU A 66 -7.07 -4.04 -16.21
CA GLU A 66 -6.87 -2.69 -16.75
C GLU A 66 -6.83 -2.68 -18.28
N SER A 67 -6.28 -3.72 -18.90
CA SER A 67 -6.26 -3.89 -20.36
C SER A 67 -7.67 -3.94 -20.95
N ASP A 68 -8.53 -4.80 -20.39
CA ASP A 68 -9.85 -5.08 -20.95
C ASP A 68 -10.97 -4.23 -20.31
N TRP A 69 -10.74 -3.67 -19.12
CA TRP A 69 -11.70 -2.84 -18.41
C TRP A 69 -11.05 -1.71 -17.60
N PRO A 70 -10.56 -0.64 -18.24
CA PRO A 70 -9.85 0.45 -17.56
C PRO A 70 -10.69 1.23 -16.54
N ASP A 71 -12.02 1.21 -16.66
CA ASP A 71 -12.95 1.92 -15.75
C ASP A 71 -13.41 1.04 -14.56
N TRP A 72 -12.78 -0.11 -14.30
CA TRP A 72 -13.21 -1.06 -13.26
C TRP A 72 -13.27 -0.43 -11.85
N GLU A 73 -12.36 0.51 -11.53
CA GLU A 73 -12.33 1.18 -10.22
C GLU A 73 -13.56 2.06 -9.97
N THR A 74 -14.27 2.45 -11.03
CA THR A 74 -15.44 3.33 -10.93
C THR A 74 -16.73 2.58 -10.62
N VAL A 75 -16.71 1.24 -10.68
CA VAL A 75 -17.89 0.42 -10.40
C VAL A 75 -17.95 -0.01 -8.94
N SER A 76 -19.16 -0.31 -8.48
CA SER A 76 -19.35 -0.86 -7.13
C SER A 76 -18.67 -2.23 -7.00
N PRO A 77 -18.08 -2.57 -5.85
CA PRO A 77 -17.44 -3.86 -5.62
C PRO A 77 -18.34 -5.06 -5.93
N GLU A 78 -19.64 -4.98 -5.60
CA GLU A 78 -20.63 -6.02 -5.90
C GLU A 78 -20.80 -6.29 -7.41
N ALA A 79 -20.46 -5.33 -8.27
CA ALA A 79 -20.54 -5.46 -9.73
C ALA A 79 -19.24 -5.96 -10.37
N LEU A 80 -18.14 -6.10 -9.61
CA LEU A 80 -16.85 -6.52 -10.18
C LEU A 80 -16.92 -7.94 -10.73
N ARG A 81 -17.47 -8.88 -9.96
CA ARG A 81 -17.66 -10.27 -10.40
C ARG A 81 -18.40 -10.36 -11.74
N ASP A 82 -19.57 -9.72 -11.83
CA ASP A 82 -20.38 -9.74 -13.04
C ASP A 82 -19.66 -9.03 -14.19
N GLY A 83 -19.04 -7.88 -13.93
CA GLY A 83 -18.33 -7.12 -14.95
C GLY A 83 -17.11 -7.83 -15.55
N VAL A 84 -16.35 -8.56 -14.73
CA VAL A 84 -15.23 -9.42 -15.13
C VAL A 84 -15.74 -10.58 -16.00
N ARG A 85 -16.81 -11.25 -15.54
CA ARG A 85 -17.43 -12.35 -16.29
C ARG A 85 -18.01 -11.91 -17.63
N GLU A 86 -18.69 -10.77 -17.69
CA GLU A 86 -19.30 -10.24 -18.92
C GLU A 86 -18.25 -9.88 -19.99
N ARG A 87 -17.02 -9.58 -19.56
CA ARG A 87 -15.90 -9.22 -20.43
C ARG A 87 -14.95 -10.38 -20.71
N ASP A 88 -15.26 -11.57 -20.21
CA ASP A 88 -14.41 -12.77 -20.35
C ASP A 88 -12.99 -12.54 -19.77
N ILE A 89 -12.88 -11.68 -18.74
CA ILE A 89 -11.61 -11.44 -18.04
C ILE A 89 -11.34 -12.62 -17.12
N PRO A 90 -10.13 -13.21 -17.14
CA PRO A 90 -9.83 -14.41 -16.36
C PRO A 90 -9.91 -14.14 -14.86
N SER A 91 -10.49 -15.09 -14.14
CA SER A 91 -10.56 -15.10 -12.67
C SER A 91 -9.91 -16.36 -12.12
N TYR A 92 -9.23 -16.23 -10.98
CA TYR A 92 -8.48 -17.30 -10.34
C TYR A 92 -8.88 -17.44 -8.88
N GLY A 93 -8.99 -18.67 -8.40
CA GLY A 93 -9.27 -19.00 -7.01
C GLY A 93 -7.99 -19.11 -6.20
N PHE A 94 -7.92 -18.38 -5.09
CA PHE A 94 -6.79 -18.39 -4.17
C PHE A 94 -7.26 -18.57 -2.73
N PRO A 95 -6.48 -19.28 -1.89
CA PRO A 95 -6.71 -19.32 -0.46
C PRO A 95 -6.48 -17.93 0.15
N GLU A 96 -7.39 -17.48 1.02
CA GLU A 96 -7.30 -16.17 1.67
C GLU A 96 -5.95 -15.97 2.39
N GLY A 97 -5.46 -17.00 3.06
CA GLY A 97 -4.20 -17.03 3.81
C GLY A 97 -2.94 -17.04 2.95
N ARG A 98 -3.06 -17.04 1.61
CA ARG A 98 -1.94 -16.81 0.69
C ARG A 98 -1.90 -15.37 0.16
N LEU A 99 -3.03 -14.67 0.21
CA LEU A 99 -3.13 -13.29 -0.29
C LEU A 99 -2.74 -12.27 0.80
N ALA A 100 -1.99 -11.25 0.42
CA ALA A 100 -1.73 -10.07 1.25
C ALA A 100 -2.34 -8.84 0.58
N ASP A 101 -2.98 -7.96 1.34
CA ASP A 101 -3.53 -6.72 0.77
C ASP A 101 -2.36 -5.84 0.28
N ALA A 102 -2.41 -5.40 -0.98
CA ALA A 102 -1.36 -4.58 -1.60
C ALA A 102 -1.21 -3.23 -0.89
N ASP A 103 -2.35 -2.60 -0.58
CA ASP A 103 -2.44 -1.35 0.19
C ASP A 103 -1.95 -1.53 1.65
N ALA A 104 -1.99 -2.75 2.20
CA ALA A 104 -1.42 -3.05 3.51
C ALA A 104 0.05 -3.49 3.43
N ALA A 105 0.53 -3.93 2.26
CA ALA A 105 1.95 -4.14 1.98
C ALA A 105 2.68 -2.79 1.79
N ASP A 106 1.98 -1.75 1.34
CA ASP A 106 2.40 -0.34 1.52
C ASP A 106 2.36 0.11 3.00
N GLY A 107 1.77 -0.70 3.89
CA GLY A 107 1.77 -0.50 5.35
C GLY A 107 2.99 -1.10 6.09
N ASP A 108 3.84 -1.88 5.40
CA ASP A 108 5.19 -2.28 5.86
C ASP A 108 6.24 -1.89 4.80
N GLY A 109 5.94 -0.82 4.06
CA GLY A 109 6.81 -0.19 3.08
C GLY A 109 6.54 1.32 2.98
N SER A 110 5.73 1.86 3.89
CA SER A 110 5.65 3.29 4.05
C SER A 110 6.99 3.75 4.62
N ASP A 111 7.78 4.37 3.76
CA ASP A 111 8.55 5.57 4.10
C ASP A 111 7.61 6.67 4.67
N THR A 112 6.61 6.34 5.51
CA THR A 112 6.14 7.25 6.54
C THR A 112 7.32 7.32 7.48
N VAL A 113 8.26 8.20 7.16
CA VAL A 113 9.34 8.53 8.06
C VAL A 113 8.66 8.93 9.36
N GLU A 114 8.87 8.16 10.42
CA GLU A 114 8.20 8.39 11.70
C GLU A 114 8.53 9.81 12.15
N ILE A 115 7.56 10.71 12.03
CA ILE A 115 7.77 12.12 12.36
C ILE A 115 7.93 12.19 13.88
N PRO A 116 9.10 12.62 14.39
CA PRO A 116 9.30 12.69 15.83
C PRO A 116 8.27 13.63 16.47
N GLU A 117 7.66 13.25 17.59
CA GLU A 117 6.77 14.16 18.35
C GLU A 117 7.52 15.46 18.73
N GLU A 118 8.85 15.37 18.85
CA GLU A 118 9.76 16.48 19.05
C GLU A 118 9.72 17.54 17.92
N PHE A 119 9.31 17.21 16.70
CA PHE A 119 9.20 18.17 15.60
C PHE A 119 8.20 19.29 15.89
N GLU A 120 7.08 18.99 16.56
CA GLU A 120 6.13 20.03 16.98
C GLU A 120 6.77 21.00 17.99
N VAL A 121 7.60 20.47 18.89
CA VAL A 121 8.32 21.27 19.90
C VAL A 121 9.42 22.11 19.25
N ILE A 122 10.20 21.52 18.35
CA ILE A 122 11.27 22.19 17.60
C ILE A 122 10.69 23.29 16.72
N ARG A 123 9.60 23.02 16.00
CA ARG A 123 8.86 24.00 15.19
C ARG A 123 8.47 25.20 16.04
N GLY A 124 7.79 24.98 17.17
CA GLY A 124 7.38 26.07 18.05
C GLY A 124 8.58 26.92 18.53
N ARG A 125 9.71 26.29 18.84
CA ARG A 125 10.94 26.98 19.29
C ARG A 125 11.60 27.78 18.18
N LEU A 126 11.57 27.29 16.95
CA LEU A 126 12.09 28.00 15.78
C LEU A 126 11.18 29.19 15.43
N GLU A 127 9.87 29.01 15.45
CA GLU A 127 8.89 30.10 15.24
C GLU A 127 9.03 31.19 16.33
N GLU A 128 9.26 30.82 17.60
CA GLU A 128 9.57 31.77 18.69
C GLU A 128 10.86 32.58 18.46
N ASN A 129 11.75 32.11 17.58
CA ASN A 129 12.99 32.78 17.20
C ASN A 129 12.87 33.52 15.84
N ASP A 130 11.64 33.80 15.37
CA ASP A 130 11.33 34.43 14.10
C ASP A 130 11.86 33.64 12.89
N PHE A 131 11.78 32.31 12.90
CA PHE A 131 11.96 31.47 11.71
C PHE A 131 10.60 31.06 11.15
N ALA A 132 10.48 31.00 9.82
CA ALA A 132 9.35 30.34 9.17
C ALA A 132 9.66 28.84 9.10
N VAL A 133 8.71 27.99 9.49
CA VAL A 133 8.92 26.54 9.53
C VAL A 133 7.77 25.83 8.83
N THR A 134 8.10 24.94 7.91
CA THR A 134 7.16 24.05 7.22
C THR A 134 7.58 22.60 7.45
N LEU A 135 6.61 21.75 7.78
CA LEU A 135 6.81 20.32 7.92
C LEU A 135 6.57 19.64 6.58
N GLU A 136 7.53 18.88 6.11
CA GLU A 136 7.39 17.96 4.98
C GLU A 136 7.12 16.57 5.53
N GLU A 137 5.85 16.17 5.52
CA GLU A 137 5.37 14.93 6.13
C GLU A 137 5.90 13.69 5.38
N ASP A 138 6.07 13.80 4.05
CA ASP A 138 6.56 12.72 3.19
C ASP A 138 8.05 12.38 3.39
N ALA A 139 8.85 13.29 3.95
CA ALA A 139 10.29 13.10 4.17
C ALA A 139 10.69 13.18 5.67
N ALA A 140 9.74 13.47 6.56
CA ALA A 140 9.96 13.93 7.93
C ALA A 140 11.09 14.96 8.05
N GLU A 141 10.96 16.06 7.32
CA GLU A 141 11.91 17.16 7.37
C GLU A 141 11.21 18.47 7.78
N LEU A 142 11.90 19.28 8.60
CA LEU A 142 11.49 20.67 8.85
C LEU A 142 12.30 21.58 7.93
N HIS A 143 11.58 22.26 7.05
CA HIS A 143 12.10 23.33 6.22
C HIS A 143 12.00 24.65 6.99
N VAL A 144 13.14 25.21 7.33
CA VAL A 144 13.29 26.39 8.18
C VAL A 144 13.84 27.52 7.34
N GLU A 145 13.12 28.63 7.21
CA GLU A 145 13.55 29.78 6.42
C GLU A 145 13.70 31.03 7.30
N LYS A 146 14.78 31.79 7.05
CA LYS A 146 14.94 33.15 7.57
C LYS A 146 15.89 33.98 6.71
N TYR A 147 15.48 35.22 6.38
CA TYR A 147 16.24 36.16 5.54
C TYR A 147 16.68 35.54 4.21
N ASP A 148 15.74 34.90 3.50
CA ASP A 148 15.98 34.22 2.21
C ASP A 148 17.03 33.09 2.31
N THR A 149 17.28 32.59 3.52
CA THR A 149 18.15 31.43 3.76
C THR A 149 17.31 30.28 4.29
N GLU A 150 17.39 29.15 3.60
CA GLU A 150 16.70 27.91 3.94
C GLU A 150 17.65 26.93 4.65
N TYR A 151 17.08 26.20 5.59
CA TYR A 151 17.72 25.14 6.34
C TYR A 151 16.77 23.94 6.38
N VAL A 152 17.32 22.74 6.24
CA VAL A 152 16.55 21.50 6.33
C VAL A 152 16.99 20.78 7.59
N VAL A 153 16.02 20.38 8.41
CA VAL A 153 16.24 19.58 9.62
C VAL A 153 15.60 18.22 9.41
N SER A 154 16.41 17.17 9.35
CA SER A 154 15.93 15.79 9.21
C SER A 154 15.65 15.16 10.58
N ALA A 155 14.89 14.07 10.60
CA ALA A 155 14.49 13.35 11.82
C ALA A 155 15.66 12.85 12.69
N ASP A 156 16.84 12.61 12.12
CA ASP A 156 18.08 12.25 12.84
C ASP A 156 18.74 13.45 13.58
N GLY A 157 18.14 14.64 13.51
CA GLY A 157 18.68 15.87 14.11
C GLY A 157 19.79 16.53 13.29
N THR A 158 20.04 16.01 12.08
CA THR A 158 20.95 16.63 11.11
C THR A 158 20.34 17.94 10.59
N VAL A 159 21.17 18.98 10.48
CA VAL A 159 20.77 20.29 9.96
C VAL A 159 21.63 20.67 8.76
N GLU A 160 21.00 20.78 7.60
CA GLU A 160 21.58 21.21 6.33
C GLU A 160 21.21 22.67 6.02
N GLY A 161 22.00 23.32 5.16
CA GLY A 161 21.81 24.73 4.78
C GLY A 161 23.06 25.60 4.93
N GLU A 162 22.93 26.87 4.53
CA GLU A 162 24.06 27.80 4.49
C GLU A 162 24.64 28.09 5.89
N ALA A 163 25.94 28.39 5.99
CA ALA A 163 26.61 28.49 7.29
C ALA A 163 26.09 29.62 8.22
N GLY A 164 25.29 30.56 7.71
CA GLY A 164 24.87 31.79 8.40
C GLY A 164 24.17 31.56 9.74
N LEU A 165 23.00 30.90 9.74
CA LEU A 165 22.23 30.59 10.94
C LEU A 165 22.20 29.10 11.29
N ARG A 166 22.88 28.24 10.52
CA ARG A 166 22.88 26.79 10.72
C ARG A 166 23.23 26.38 12.14
N ASN A 167 24.23 27.02 12.75
CA ASN A 167 24.63 26.72 14.13
C ASN A 167 23.52 27.07 15.14
N ARG A 168 22.75 28.12 14.87
CA ARG A 168 21.60 28.50 15.71
C ARG A 168 20.44 27.52 15.56
N VAL A 169 20.14 27.10 14.32
CA VAL A 169 19.11 26.08 14.04
C VAL A 169 19.51 24.76 14.70
N ALA A 170 20.73 24.28 14.46
CA ALA A 170 21.28 23.07 15.08
C ALA A 170 21.27 23.12 16.62
N SER A 171 21.59 24.27 17.23
CA SER A 171 21.54 24.40 18.70
C SER A 171 20.12 24.34 19.28
N ILE A 172 19.09 24.61 18.49
CA ILE A 172 17.68 24.47 18.90
C ILE A 172 17.28 23.01 18.74
N VAL A 173 17.59 22.41 17.59
CA VAL A 173 17.27 21.00 17.25
C VAL A 173 17.92 20.03 18.24
N SER A 174 19.22 20.18 18.51
CA SER A 174 20.02 19.25 19.35
C SER A 174 19.62 19.23 20.84
N ARG A 175 18.59 19.98 21.24
CA ARG A 175 18.04 19.97 22.60
C ARG A 175 16.85 19.02 22.72
N TYR A 176 16.31 18.60 21.60
CA TYR A 176 15.10 17.82 21.50
C TYR A 176 15.36 16.50 20.75
N LEU A 177 16.32 16.48 19.82
CA LEU A 177 16.91 15.28 19.20
C LEU A 177 18.37 15.12 19.65
#